data_AF-A0A0R2CZ84-F1
#
_entry.id   AF-A0A0R2CZ84-F1
#
_cell.length_a   1.000
_cell.length_b   1.000
_cell.length_c   1.000
_cell.angle_alpha   90.00
_cell.angle_beta   90.00
_cell.angle_gamma   90.00
#
_symmetry.space_group_name_H-M   'P 1'
#
loop_
_entity.id
_entity.type
_entity.pdbx_description
1 polymer ?
#
loop_
_entity_poly.entity_id
_entity_poly.type
_entity_poly.pdbx_seq_one_letter_code
_entity_poly.pdbx_strand_id
1 'polypeptide(L)'
;MKRYIDDFKASIIKMHTTEKRSVRSLSEAYAVSPASIHNWTKDAKSVELDDGTEVTSKEFKKLQKENQRLKEELEILKAAAVLLKKLYFEYSMKICRIERRELVNIVTQDEFQVWVKNKKF
;
A
#
# COMPACT_ATOMS: atom_id res chain seq x y z
N MET A 1 -15.64 0.53 30.84
CA MET A 1 -16.32 0.36 29.53
C MET A 1 -16.97 -1.03 29.53
N LYS A 2 -18.30 -1.15 29.51
CA LYS A 2 -18.97 -2.46 29.48
C LYS A 2 -18.76 -3.09 28.11
N ARG A 3 -18.12 -4.27 28.06
CA ARG A 3 -17.84 -5.00 26.82
C ARG A 3 -18.93 -6.06 26.67
N TYR A 4 -19.78 -5.90 25.66
CA TYR A 4 -20.82 -6.87 25.33
C TYR A 4 -20.29 -7.88 24.31
N ILE A 5 -20.74 -9.13 24.44
CA ILE A 5 -20.44 -10.23 23.50
C ILE A 5 -21.08 -9.92 22.15
N ASP A 6 -20.43 -10.30 21.05
CA ASP A 6 -20.89 -9.93 19.70
C ASP A 6 -22.22 -10.60 19.33
N ASP A 7 -22.45 -11.86 19.75
CA ASP A 7 -23.72 -12.57 19.56
C ASP A 7 -24.91 -11.85 20.23
N PHE A 8 -24.68 -11.25 21.40
CA PHE A 8 -25.69 -10.47 22.10
C PHE A 8 -26.04 -9.20 21.33
N LYS A 9 -25.04 -8.49 20.79
CA LYS A 9 -25.27 -7.31 19.95
C LYS A 9 -26.06 -7.69 18.69
N ALA A 10 -25.66 -8.77 18.03
CA ALA A 10 -26.33 -9.28 16.83
C ALA A 10 -27.82 -9.60 17.10
N SER A 11 -28.12 -10.21 18.24
CA SER A 11 -29.50 -10.52 18.65
C SER A 11 -30.34 -9.24 18.84
N ILE A 12 -29.81 -8.22 19.52
CA ILE A 12 -30.50 -6.94 19.71
C ILE A 12 -30.71 -6.20 18.38
N ILE A 13 -29.70 -6.20 17.50
CA ILE A 13 -29.81 -5.62 16.16
C ILE A 13 -30.90 -6.35 15.35
N LYS A 14 -30.94 -7.69 15.40
CA LYS A 14 -31.95 -8.50 14.72
C LYS A 14 -33.37 -8.17 15.20
N MET A 15 -33.59 -8.06 16.50
CA MET A 15 -34.90 -7.66 17.06
C MET A 15 -35.30 -6.25 16.62
N HIS A 16 -34.37 -5.29 16.65
CA HIS A 16 -34.66 -3.93 16.21
C HIS A 16 -34.99 -3.84 14.71
N THR A 17 -34.26 -4.58 13.86
CA THR A 17 -34.39 -4.51 12.40
C THR A 17 -35.53 -5.38 11.86
N THR A 18 -35.69 -6.61 12.39
CA THR A 18 -36.69 -7.59 11.92
C THR A 18 -38.04 -7.35 12.57
N GLU A 19 -38.06 -7.18 13.90
CA GLU A 19 -39.30 -7.06 14.69
C GLU A 19 -39.74 -5.61 14.89
N LYS A 20 -38.98 -4.63 14.33
CA LYS A 20 -39.22 -3.18 14.43
C LYS A 20 -39.46 -2.68 15.86
N ARG A 21 -38.88 -3.35 16.86
CA ARG A 21 -38.98 -2.97 18.27
C ARG A 21 -38.28 -1.64 18.50
N SER A 22 -38.88 -0.75 19.29
CA SER A 22 -38.28 0.56 19.58
C SER A 22 -37.02 0.40 20.43
N VAL A 23 -36.01 1.25 20.17
CA VAL A 23 -34.76 1.29 20.95
C VAL A 23 -35.03 1.47 22.45
N ARG A 24 -36.06 2.24 22.80
CA ARG A 24 -36.46 2.47 24.19
C ARG A 24 -36.93 1.17 24.87
N SER A 25 -37.76 0.39 24.20
CA SER A 25 -38.24 -0.89 24.74
C SER A 25 -37.10 -1.89 24.95
N LEU A 26 -36.16 -1.97 23.99
CA LEU A 26 -34.99 -2.85 24.10
C LEU A 26 -34.04 -2.36 25.20
N SER A 27 -33.89 -1.05 25.37
CA SER A 27 -33.08 -0.45 26.42
C SER A 27 -33.60 -0.79 27.82
N GLU A 28 -34.92 -0.68 28.02
CA GLU A 28 -35.58 -1.00 29.29
C GLU A 28 -35.56 -2.50 29.59
N ALA A 29 -35.83 -3.36 28.59
CA ALA A 29 -35.88 -4.82 28.77
C ALA A 29 -34.52 -5.46 29.08
N TYR A 30 -33.45 -4.96 28.44
CA TYR A 30 -32.11 -5.55 28.56
C TYR A 30 -31.14 -4.70 29.40
N ALA A 31 -31.62 -3.60 30.00
CA ALA A 31 -30.81 -2.64 30.76
C ALA A 31 -29.58 -2.11 29.99
N VAL A 32 -29.73 -1.97 28.67
CA VAL A 32 -28.68 -1.46 27.76
C VAL A 32 -28.97 0.01 27.48
N SER A 33 -27.94 0.86 27.36
CA SER A 33 -28.19 2.27 27.03
C SER A 33 -28.74 2.43 25.61
N PRO A 34 -29.71 3.34 25.36
CA PRO A 34 -30.25 3.58 24.02
C PRO A 34 -29.16 3.97 23.02
N ALA A 35 -28.16 4.73 23.47
CA ALA A 35 -27.01 5.14 22.67
C ALA A 35 -26.16 3.94 22.21
N SER A 36 -26.01 2.91 23.04
CA SER A 36 -25.28 1.69 22.65
C SER A 36 -26.00 0.94 21.55
N ILE A 37 -27.33 0.81 21.66
CA ILE A 37 -28.17 0.15 20.65
C ILE A 37 -28.12 0.93 19.33
N HIS A 38 -28.23 2.26 19.37
CA HIS A 38 -28.07 3.10 18.18
C HIS A 38 -26.71 2.93 17.51
N ASN A 39 -25.63 2.88 18.30
CA ASN A 39 -24.29 2.65 17.79
C ASN A 39 -24.14 1.27 17.16
N TRP A 40 -24.69 0.21 17.76
CA TRP A 40 -24.65 -1.14 17.20
C TRP A 40 -25.45 -1.24 15.90
N THR A 41 -26.67 -0.67 15.85
CA THR A 41 -27.47 -0.63 14.62
C THR A 41 -26.79 0.19 13.53
N LYS A 42 -26.10 1.28 13.88
CA LYS A 42 -25.33 2.09 12.92
C LYS A 42 -24.09 1.36 12.41
N ASP A 43 -23.37 0.67 13.28
CA ASP A 43 -22.21 -0.13 12.92
C ASP A 43 -22.61 -1.32 12.05
N ALA A 44 -23.76 -1.95 12.33
CA ALA A 44 -24.30 -3.09 11.60
C ALA A 44 -25.04 -2.73 10.31
N LYS A 45 -25.24 -1.44 10.00
CA LYS A 45 -25.68 -1.02 8.66
C LYS A 45 -24.56 -1.31 7.67
N SER A 46 -24.65 -2.48 7.06
CA SER A 46 -23.87 -2.90 5.92
C SER A 46 -24.17 -1.99 4.73
N VAL A 47 -23.14 -1.71 3.94
CA VAL A 47 -23.31 -1.13 2.60
C VAL A 47 -23.18 -2.31 1.66
N GLU A 48 -24.26 -2.65 0.94
CA GLU A 48 -24.19 -3.64 -0.13
C GLU A 48 -23.28 -3.08 -1.24
N LEU A 49 -22.18 -3.79 -1.49
CA LEU A 49 -21.36 -3.59 -2.68
C LEU A 49 -21.98 -4.39 -3.84
N ASP A 50 -21.80 -3.92 -5.06
CA ASP A 50 -22.40 -4.44 -6.31
C ASP A 50 -22.15 -5.95 -6.55
N ASP A 51 -21.11 -6.51 -5.92
CA ASP A 51 -20.74 -7.94 -5.97
C ASP A 51 -21.44 -8.81 -4.89
N GLY A 52 -22.46 -8.29 -4.18
CA GLY A 52 -23.21 -9.04 -3.17
C GLY A 52 -22.44 -9.33 -1.87
N THR A 53 -21.30 -8.65 -1.65
CA THR A 53 -20.52 -8.77 -0.42
C THR A 53 -20.94 -7.68 0.57
N GLU A 54 -21.55 -8.09 1.68
CA GLU A 54 -21.86 -7.20 2.81
C GLU A 54 -20.56 -6.83 3.55
N VAL A 55 -20.08 -5.60 3.36
CA VAL A 55 -18.93 -5.08 4.12
C VAL A 55 -19.45 -4.12 5.17
N THR A 56 -19.13 -4.39 6.44
CA THR A 56 -19.50 -3.53 7.55
C THR A 56 -18.87 -2.15 7.35
N SER A 57 -19.57 -1.04 7.65
CA SER A 57 -19.03 0.33 7.46
C SER A 57 -17.65 0.55 8.11
N LYS A 58 -17.32 -0.20 9.18
CA LYS A 58 -15.99 -0.23 9.82
C LYS A 58 -14.92 -0.89 8.96
N GLU A 59 -15.25 -2.02 8.34
CA GLU A 59 -14.34 -2.78 7.48
C GLU A 59 -14.07 -1.99 6.19
N PHE A 60 -15.08 -1.36 5.62
CA PHE A 60 -14.93 -0.52 4.44
C PHE A 60 -13.96 0.65 4.69
N LYS A 61 -14.10 1.34 5.83
CA LYS A 61 -13.18 2.42 6.21
C LYS A 61 -11.75 1.93 6.46
N LYS A 62 -11.61 0.74 7.07
CA LYS A 62 -10.29 0.13 7.29
C LYS A 62 -9.64 -0.22 5.96
N LEU A 63 -10.37 -0.87 5.06
CA LEU A 63 -9.92 -1.20 3.71
C LEU A 63 -9.57 0.05 2.90
N GLN A 64 -10.36 1.11 2.98
CA GLN A 64 -10.06 2.38 2.30
C GLN A 64 -8.72 2.96 2.79
N LYS A 65 -8.49 2.96 4.10
CA LYS A 65 -7.24 3.46 4.70
C LYS A 65 -6.04 2.61 4.29
N GLU A 66 -6.20 1.28 4.28
CA GLU A 66 -5.15 0.36 3.82
C GLU A 66 -4.87 0.55 2.32
N ASN A 67 -5.90 0.72 1.49
CA ASN A 67 -5.74 0.95 0.05
C ASN A 67 -5.01 2.27 -0.22
N GLN A 68 -5.30 3.32 0.54
CA GLN A 68 -4.56 4.58 0.45
C GLN A 68 -3.08 4.39 0.82
N ARG A 69 -2.79 3.72 1.96
CA ARG A 69 -1.41 3.44 2.37
C ARG A 69 -0.65 2.64 1.30
N LEU A 70 -1.28 1.60 0.75
CA LEU A 70 -0.67 0.77 -0.30
C LEU A 70 -0.39 1.56 -1.58
N LYS A 71 -1.25 2.51 -1.95
CA LYS A 71 -0.99 3.41 -3.09
C LYS A 71 0.22 4.31 -2.85
N GLU A 72 0.35 4.87 -1.65
CA GLU A 72 1.51 5.68 -1.28
C GLU A 72 2.82 4.86 -1.33
N GLU A 73 2.81 3.64 -0.78
CA GLU A 73 3.94 2.71 -0.87
C GLU A 73 4.30 2.38 -2.32
N LEU A 74 3.31 2.12 -3.18
CA LEU A 74 3.53 1.86 -4.61
C LEU A 74 4.17 3.05 -5.34
N GLU A 75 3.75 4.28 -5.05
CA GLU A 75 4.34 5.46 -5.69
C GLU A 75 5.81 5.66 -5.28
N ILE A 76 6.14 5.44 -3.99
CA ILE A 76 7.54 5.47 -3.53
C ILE A 76 8.37 4.40 -4.24
N LEU A 77 7.84 3.17 -4.36
CA LEU A 77 8.53 2.08 -5.03
C LEU A 77 8.77 2.35 -6.52
N LYS A 78 7.78 2.92 -7.22
CA LYS A 78 7.93 3.35 -8.63
C LYS A 78 9.00 4.42 -8.78
N ALA A 79 8.99 5.44 -7.91
CA ALA A 79 10.00 6.50 -7.92
C ALA A 79 11.41 5.92 -7.70
N ALA A 80 11.57 5.02 -6.73
CA ALA A 80 12.83 4.32 -6.49
C ALA A 80 13.28 3.51 -7.71
N ALA A 81 12.37 2.77 -8.37
CA ALA A 81 12.71 2.00 -9.56
C ALA A 81 13.21 2.89 -10.72
N VAL A 82 12.60 4.05 -10.93
CA VAL A 82 13.04 5.02 -11.94
C VAL A 82 14.45 5.56 -11.61
N LEU A 83 14.70 5.91 -10.36
CA LEU A 83 16.01 6.37 -9.91
C LEU A 83 17.08 5.30 -10.09
N LEU A 84 16.80 4.06 -9.68
CA LEU A 84 17.72 2.93 -9.85
C LEU A 84 18.05 2.67 -11.31
N LYS A 85 17.05 2.72 -12.20
CA LYS A 85 17.25 2.58 -13.65
C LYS A 85 18.18 3.67 -14.19
N LYS A 86 17.98 4.93 -13.77
CA LYS A 86 18.83 6.05 -14.17
C LYS A 86 20.28 5.86 -13.70
N LEU A 87 20.46 5.46 -12.44
CA LEU A 87 21.79 5.21 -11.88
C LEU A 87 22.51 4.07 -12.60
N TYR A 88 21.81 2.99 -12.93
CA TYR A 88 22.38 1.88 -13.69
C TYR A 88 22.84 2.32 -15.09
N PHE A 89 22.02 3.12 -15.78
CA PHE A 89 22.39 3.67 -17.08
C PHE A 89 23.60 4.60 -16.99
N GLU A 90 23.64 5.51 -16.01
CA GLU A 90 24.78 6.40 -15.80
C GLU A 90 26.06 5.63 -15.45
N TYR A 91 25.95 4.58 -14.63
CA TYR A 91 27.07 3.75 -14.23
C TYR A 91 27.67 2.99 -15.42
N SER A 92 26.83 2.32 -16.21
CA SER A 92 27.28 1.63 -17.44
C SER A 92 27.91 2.60 -18.45
N MET A 93 27.36 3.80 -18.62
CA MET A 93 27.95 4.83 -19.47
C MET A 93 29.30 5.33 -18.96
N LYS A 94 29.47 5.47 -17.63
CA LYS A 94 30.76 5.83 -17.03
C LYS A 94 31.80 4.75 -17.28
N ILE A 95 31.45 3.47 -17.11
CA ILE A 95 32.34 2.34 -17.40
C ILE A 95 32.78 2.37 -18.86
N CYS A 96 31.85 2.44 -19.80
CA CYS A 96 32.17 2.47 -21.23
C CYS A 96 33.10 3.64 -21.61
N ARG A 97 32.94 4.81 -20.97
CA ARG A 97 33.83 5.97 -21.17
C ARG A 97 35.22 5.77 -20.57
N ILE A 98 35.35 5.03 -19.47
CA ILE A 98 36.63 4.70 -18.84
C ILE A 98 37.36 3.69 -19.71
N GLU A 99 36.70 2.58 -20.07
CA GLU A 99 37.25 1.53 -20.95
C GLU A 99 37.73 2.12 -22.27
N ARG A 100 36.94 2.99 -22.91
CA ARG A 100 37.36 3.68 -24.14
C ARG A 100 38.65 4.50 -23.94
N ARG A 101 38.76 5.22 -22.82
CA ARG A 101 39.96 6.01 -22.51
C ARG A 101 41.18 5.12 -22.28
N GLU A 102 41.01 4.01 -21.56
CA GLU A 102 42.08 3.03 -21.32
C GLU A 102 42.55 2.41 -22.64
N LEU A 103 41.62 1.99 -23.51
CA LEU A 103 41.94 1.45 -24.83
C LEU A 103 42.69 2.47 -25.69
N VAL A 104 42.28 3.75 -25.71
CA VAL A 104 42.99 4.81 -26.44
C VAL A 104 44.41 4.97 -25.89
N ASN A 105 44.58 5.01 -24.57
CA ASN A 105 45.90 5.14 -23.96
C ASN A 105 46.82 3.97 -24.32
N ILE A 106 46.30 2.73 -24.31
CA ILE A 106 47.06 1.52 -24.70
C ILE A 106 47.48 1.61 -26.17
N VAL A 107 46.55 1.90 -27.08
CA VAL A 107 46.85 2.01 -28.52
C VAL A 107 47.90 3.10 -28.80
N THR A 108 47.78 4.25 -28.13
CA THR A 108 48.74 5.35 -28.29
C THR A 108 50.13 4.97 -27.79
N GLN A 109 50.20 4.23 -26.68
CA GLN A 109 51.46 3.70 -26.15
C GLN A 109 52.08 2.68 -27.11
N ASP A 110 51.29 1.77 -27.68
CA ASP A 110 51.76 0.78 -28.64
C ASP A 110 52.28 1.42 -29.94
N GLU A 111 51.56 2.40 -30.49
CA GLU A 111 52.01 3.18 -31.65
C GLU A 111 53.34 3.90 -31.40
N PHE A 112 53.51 4.45 -30.19
CA PHE A 112 54.77 5.06 -29.77
C PHE A 112 55.91 4.04 -29.70
N GLN A 113 55.67 2.83 -29.15
CA GLN A 113 56.67 1.77 -29.11
C GLN A 113 57.04 1.27 -30.52
N VAL A 114 56.08 1.18 -31.44
CA VAL A 114 56.33 0.82 -32.84
C VAL A 114 57.18 1.89 -33.55
N TRP A 115 56.89 3.17 -33.32
CA TRP A 115 57.70 4.27 -33.85
C TRP A 115 59.14 4.22 -33.32
N VAL A 116 59.34 3.96 -32.03
CA VAL A 116 60.67 3.80 -31.41
C VAL A 116 61.44 2.64 -32.05
N LYS A 117 60.79 1.49 -32.29
CA LYS A 117 61.44 0.32 -32.93
C LYS A 117 61.80 0.54 -34.39
N ASN A 118 61.03 1.35 -35.12
CA ASN A 118 61.24 1.61 -36.55
C ASN A 118 62.23 2.77 -36.83
N LYS A 119 62.47 3.64 -35.86
CA LYS A 119 63.67 4.49 -35.87
C LYS A 119 64.89 3.64 -35.50
N LYS A 120 65.49 3.00 -36.50
CA LYS A 120 66.90 2.56 -36.41
C LYS A 120 67.75 3.82 -36.23
N PHE A 121 68.31 3.98 -35.03
CA PHE A 121 69.57 4.69 -34.89
C PHE A 121 70.69 3.83 -35.47
#